data_AF-A0A7C3QBJ5-F1
#
_entry.id   AF-A0A7C3QBJ5-F1
#
_cell.length_a   1.000
_cell.length_b   1.000
_cell.length_c   1.000
_cell.angle_alpha   90.00
_cell.angle_beta   90.00
_cell.angle_gamma   90.00
#
_symmetry.space_group_name_H-M   'P 1'
#
loop_
_entity.id
_entity.type
_entity.pdbx_description
1 polymer ?
#
loop_
_entity_poly.entity_id
_entity_poly.type
_entity_poly.pdbx_seq_one_letter_code
_entity_poly.pdbx_strand_id
1 'polypeptide(L)'
;MPGTRFTLEVQPVIPEQLRRLEELANDIRYSWDSQIRSLFVRLDPLLWGECGHNPKVFLRRIAQHKLEAALRDHVYMRDYETVLSAYDAYNNQNV
;
A
#
# COMPACT_ATOMS: atom_id res chain seq x y z
N MET A 1 38.60 -20.55 0.88
CA MET A 1 37.15 -20.85 0.96
C MET A 1 36.41 -19.66 0.35
N PRO A 2 35.60 -19.82 -0.72
CA PRO A 2 34.77 -18.71 -1.19
C PRO A 2 33.66 -18.48 -0.16
N GLY A 3 33.54 -17.26 0.35
CA GLY A 3 32.48 -16.90 1.30
C GLY A 3 31.11 -16.97 0.63
N THR A 4 30.13 -17.56 1.32
CA THR A 4 28.73 -17.58 0.90
C THR A 4 28.18 -16.15 0.91
N ARG A 5 27.64 -15.69 -0.22
CA ARG A 5 26.95 -14.39 -0.30
C ARG A 5 25.50 -14.58 0.11
N PHE A 6 25.03 -13.75 1.04
CA PHE A 6 23.63 -13.67 1.43
C PHE A 6 23.02 -12.39 0.87
N THR A 7 21.85 -12.49 0.24
CA THR A 7 21.07 -11.33 -0.18
C THR A 7 20.16 -10.93 0.98
N LEU A 8 20.38 -9.75 1.54
CA LEU A 8 19.52 -9.17 2.57
C LEU A 8 18.47 -8.28 1.90
N GLU A 9 17.20 -8.63 2.02
CA GLU A 9 16.09 -7.76 1.62
C GLU A 9 15.59 -6.98 2.85
N VAL A 10 15.68 -5.66 2.79
CA VAL A 10 15.12 -4.78 3.83
C VAL A 10 13.68 -4.44 3.43
N GLN A 11 12.71 -4.94 4.19
CA GLN A 11 11.30 -4.63 4.00
C GLN A 11 10.88 -3.48 4.93
N PRO A 12 10.06 -2.53 4.46
CA PRO A 12 9.52 -1.48 5.31
C PRO A 12 8.55 -2.06 6.33
N VAL A 13 8.42 -1.38 7.47
CA VAL A 13 7.45 -1.70 8.50
C VAL A 13 6.21 -0.85 8.25
N ILE A 14 5.10 -1.50 7.88
CA ILE A 14 3.83 -0.80 7.70
C ILE A 14 3.31 -0.35 9.07
N PRO A 15 3.09 0.95 9.30
CA PRO A 15 2.53 1.44 10.56
C PRO A 15 1.12 0.91 10.80
N GLU A 16 0.74 0.69 12.06
CA GLU A 16 -0.55 0.13 12.45
C GLU A 16 -1.75 0.87 11.83
N GLN A 17 -1.68 2.20 11.75
CA GLN A 17 -2.73 3.05 11.15
C GLN A 17 -2.92 2.80 9.65
N LEU A 18 -1.87 2.35 8.96
CA LEU A 18 -1.87 2.02 7.54
C LEU A 18 -1.92 0.51 7.28
N ARG A 19 -2.09 -0.33 8.32
CA ARG A 19 -2.09 -1.79 8.19
C ARG A 19 -3.11 -2.30 7.18
N ARG A 20 -4.25 -1.61 7.04
CA ARG A 20 -5.29 -1.99 6.08
C ARG A 20 -4.89 -1.79 4.62
N LEU A 21 -3.78 -1.11 4.32
CA LEU A 21 -3.19 -1.16 2.97
C LEU A 21 -2.83 -2.59 2.57
N GLU A 22 -2.45 -3.44 3.53
CA GLU A 22 -2.19 -4.87 3.26
C GLU A 22 -3.47 -5.62 2.90
N GLU A 23 -4.60 -5.27 3.53
CA GLU A 23 -5.91 -5.83 3.17
C GLU A 23 -6.27 -5.46 1.73
N LEU A 24 -6.17 -4.17 1.39
CA LEU A 24 -6.43 -3.66 0.04
C LEU A 24 -5.47 -4.27 -1.00
N ALA A 25 -4.21 -4.52 -0.64
CA ALA A 25 -3.23 -5.16 -1.50
C ALA A 25 -3.50 -6.65 -1.72
N ASN A 26 -4.21 -7.32 -0.80
CA ASN A 26 -4.57 -8.72 -0.89
C ASN A 26 -5.86 -8.98 -1.67
N ASP A 27 -6.68 -7.95 -1.89
CA ASP A 27 -7.96 -8.07 -2.58
C ASP A 27 -7.85 -7.78 -4.08
N ILE A 28 -8.39 -8.65 -4.94
CA ILE A 28 -8.31 -8.49 -6.41
C ILE A 28 -8.98 -7.20 -6.93
N ARG A 29 -9.86 -6.56 -6.15
CA ARG A 29 -10.55 -5.31 -6.51
C ARG A 29 -9.62 -4.18 -6.89
N TYR A 30 -8.40 -4.12 -6.35
CA TYR A 30 -7.45 -3.06 -6.72
C TYR A 30 -7.19 -3.01 -8.24
N SER A 31 -7.42 -4.11 -8.96
CA SER A 31 -7.21 -4.19 -10.40
C SER A 31 -8.20 -3.34 -11.20
N TRP A 32 -9.42 -3.12 -10.69
CA TRP A 32 -10.44 -2.28 -11.35
C TRP A 32 -10.81 -1.02 -10.57
N ASP A 33 -10.70 -1.03 -9.23
CA ASP A 33 -11.03 0.11 -8.39
C ASP A 33 -9.95 1.20 -8.50
N SER A 34 -10.33 2.34 -9.10
CA SER A 34 -9.44 3.49 -9.24
C SER A 34 -9.14 4.20 -7.92
N GLN A 35 -10.05 4.13 -6.95
CA GLN A 35 -9.88 4.76 -5.64
C GLN A 35 -8.83 4.02 -4.82
N ILE A 36 -8.85 2.69 -4.82
CA ILE A 36 -7.82 1.86 -4.16
C ILE A 36 -6.45 2.14 -4.80
N ARG A 37 -6.35 2.15 -6.13
CA ARG A 37 -5.09 2.46 -6.82
C ARG A 37 -4.55 3.85 -6.50
N SER A 38 -5.45 4.83 -6.32
CA SER A 38 -5.06 6.22 -6.02
C SER A 38 -4.27 6.35 -4.71
N LEU A 39 -4.50 5.47 -3.73
CA LEU A 39 -3.74 5.45 -2.48
C LEU A 39 -2.27 5.11 -2.72
N PHE A 40 -2.01 4.04 -3.47
CA PHE A 40 -0.65 3.60 -3.80
C PHE A 40 0.08 4.61 -4.71
N VAL A 41 -0.63 5.17 -5.70
CA VAL A 41 -0.10 6.21 -6.58
C VAL A 41 0.34 7.44 -5.78
N ARG A 42 -0.44 7.86 -4.77
CA ARG A 42 -0.09 9.05 -3.97
C ARG A 42 1.07 8.85 -3.02
N LEU A 43 1.25 7.63 -2.52
CA LEU A 43 2.40 7.31 -1.68
C LEU A 43 3.71 7.47 -2.47
N ASP A 44 3.78 6.85 -3.65
CA ASP A 44 4.91 7.00 -4.55
C ASP A 44 4.54 6.65 -6.00
N PRO A 45 4.32 7.66 -6.87
CA PRO A 45 3.86 7.40 -8.24
C PRO A 45 4.95 6.75 -9.11
N LEU A 46 6.23 6.97 -8.81
CA LEU A 46 7.33 6.39 -9.56
C LEU A 46 7.45 4.90 -9.23
N LEU A 47 7.53 4.58 -7.93
CA LEU A 47 7.61 3.18 -7.49
C LEU A 47 6.37 2.39 -7.90
N TRP A 48 5.20 3.02 -7.90
CA TRP A 48 3.97 2.39 -8.36
C TRP A 48 4.05 1.91 -9.81
N GLY A 49 4.63 2.74 -10.70
CA GLY A 49 4.92 2.36 -12.07
C GLY A 49 5.95 1.24 -12.18
N GLU A 50 7.05 1.32 -11.41
CA GLU A 50 8.11 0.30 -11.40
C GLU A 50 7.64 -1.06 -10.87
N CYS A 51 6.67 -1.07 -9.95
CA CYS A 51 6.04 -2.29 -9.45
C CYS A 51 4.99 -2.87 -10.41
N GLY A 52 4.77 -2.26 -11.58
CA GLY A 52 3.78 -2.71 -12.54
C GLY A 52 2.36 -2.64 -12.01
N HIS A 53 2.05 -1.64 -11.16
CA HIS A 53 0.75 -1.47 -10.51
C HIS A 53 0.37 -2.63 -9.56
N ASN A 54 1.37 -3.34 -9.01
CA ASN A 54 1.16 -4.39 -8.03
C ASN A 54 1.32 -3.87 -6.59
N PRO A 55 0.22 -3.77 -5.80
CA PRO A 55 0.27 -3.22 -4.44
C PRO A 55 1.07 -4.07 -3.46
N LYS A 56 1.15 -5.39 -3.64
CA LYS A 56 1.98 -6.25 -2.77
C LYS A 56 3.47 -5.99 -2.97
N VAL A 57 3.88 -5.87 -4.24
CA VAL A 57 5.29 -5.57 -4.58
C VAL A 57 5.63 -4.14 -4.12
N PHE A 58 4.68 -3.21 -4.28
CA PHE A 58 4.83 -1.83 -3.83
C PHE A 58 5.04 -1.74 -2.31
N LEU A 59 4.19 -2.36 -1.50
CA LEU A 59 4.30 -2.32 -0.04
C LEU A 59 5.60 -2.93 0.49
N ARG A 60 6.21 -3.85 -0.26
CA ARG A 60 7.53 -4.42 0.08
C ARG A 60 8.71 -3.53 -0.25
N ARG A 61 8.52 -2.53 -1.12
CA ARG A 61 9.61 -1.69 -1.66
C ARG A 61 9.52 -0.22 -1.27
N ILE A 62 8.34 0.23 -0.82
CA ILE A 62 8.13 1.62 -0.43
C ILE A 62 9.10 2.02 0.69
N ALA A 63 9.69 3.20 0.56
CA ALA A 63 10.59 3.71 1.58
C ALA A 63 9.82 4.06 2.86
N GLN A 64 10.37 3.69 4.03
CA GLN A 64 9.74 3.90 5.33
C GLN A 64 9.26 5.36 5.54
N HIS A 65 10.10 6.33 5.18
CA HIS A 65 9.79 7.75 5.35
C HIS A 65 8.55 8.22 4.58
N LYS A 66 8.17 7.54 3.47
CA LYS A 66 6.96 7.84 2.71
C LYS A 66 5.71 7.44 3.49
N LEU A 67 5.73 6.28 4.13
CA LEU A 67 4.65 5.82 5.00
C LEU A 67 4.49 6.76 6.20
N GLU A 68 5.60 7.16 6.83
CA GLU A 68 5.58 8.13 7.93
C GLU A 68 5.11 9.52 7.50
N ALA A 69 5.48 9.97 6.30
CA ALA A 69 4.98 11.23 5.75
C ALA A 69 3.47 11.16 5.49
N ALA A 70 2.99 10.03 4.96
CA ALA A 70 1.56 9.81 4.73
C ALA A 70 0.73 9.85 6.01
N LEU A 71 1.27 9.35 7.14
CA LEU A 71 0.63 9.46 8.44
C LEU A 71 0.48 10.92 8.93
N ARG A 72 1.40 11.80 8.52
CA ARG A 72 1.38 13.22 8.87
C ARG A 72 0.58 14.07 7.88
N ASP A 73 0.19 13.51 6.75
CA ASP A 73 -0.61 14.17 5.72
C ASP A 73 -2.10 13.91 5.96
N HIS A 74 -2.79 14.94 6.45
CA HIS A 74 -4.23 14.88 6.72
C HIS A 74 -5.06 14.64 5.45
N VAL A 75 -4.61 15.12 4.28
CA VAL A 75 -5.33 14.92 3.02
C VAL A 75 -5.24 13.45 2.62
N TYR A 76 -4.04 12.86 2.71
CA TYR A 76 -3.85 11.44 2.46
C TYR A 76 -4.70 10.58 3.41
N MET A 77 -4.64 10.85 4.71
CA MET A 77 -5.37 10.07 5.72
C MET A 77 -6.89 10.14 5.52
N ARG A 78 -7.43 11.31 5.19
CA ARG A 78 -8.86 11.47 4.88
C ARG A 78 -9.29 10.62 3.69
N ASP A 79 -8.48 10.61 2.65
CA ASP A 79 -8.81 9.86 1.45
C ASP A 79 -8.63 8.36 1.66
N TYR A 80 -7.63 7.95 2.45
CA TYR A 80 -7.47 6.58 2.93
C TYR A 80 -8.73 6.11 3.70
N GLU A 81 -9.21 6.88 4.66
CA GLU A 81 -10.44 6.58 5.40
C GLU A 81 -11.69 6.51 4.49
N THR A 82 -11.77 7.40 3.50
CA THR A 82 -12.87 7.42 2.53
C THR A 82 -12.89 6.15 1.68
N VAL A 83 -11.72 5.72 1.17
CA VAL A 83 -11.58 4.49 0.40
C VAL A 83 -11.93 3.27 1.26
N LEU A 84 -11.45 3.22 2.51
CA LEU A 84 -11.75 2.13 3.43
C LEU A 84 -13.24 2.05 3.75
N SER A 85 -13.90 3.18 3.98
CA SER A 85 -15.34 3.23 4.24
C SER A 85 -16.15 2.68 3.06
N ALA A 86 -15.75 3.05 1.83
CA ALA A 86 -16.36 2.49 0.62
C ALA A 86 -16.12 0.97 0.52
N TYR A 87 -14.87 0.55 0.72
CA TYR A 87 -14.47 -0.87 0.70
C TYR A 87 -15.26 -1.72 1.71
N ASP A 88 -15.42 -1.23 2.95
CA ASP A 88 -16.17 -1.90 4.01
C ASP A 88 -17.67 -1.95 3.71
N ALA A 89 -18.23 -0.86 3.18
CA ALA A 89 -19.64 -0.83 2.76
C ALA A 89 -19.94 -1.87 1.67
N TYR A 90 -19.03 -2.04 0.70
CA TYR A 90 -19.16 -3.08 -0.33
C TYR A 90 -19.03 -4.49 0.27
N ASN A 91 -18.10 -4.71 1.20
CA ASN A 91 -17.95 -6.02 1.84
C ASN A 91 -19.18 -6.40 2.67
N ASN A 92 -19.75 -5.45 3.39
CA ASN A 92 -20.92 -5.69 4.23
C ASN A 92 -22.23 -5.88 3.43
N GLN A 93 -22.31 -5.36 2.20
CA GLN A 93 -23.47 -5.62 1.31
C GLN A 93 -23.46 -7.02 0.70
N ASN A 94 -22.32 -7.71 0.72
CA ASN A 94 -22.16 -9.02 0.08
C ASN A 94 -22.19 -10.18 1.10
N VAL A 95 -22.83 -9.95 2.26
CA VAL A 95 -23.09 -10.92 3.34
C VAL A 95 -24.58 -11.21 3.42
#